data_AF-A0A2E0PXI2-F1
#
_entry.id   AF-A0A2E0PXI2-F1
#
_cell.length_a   1.000
_cell.length_b   1.000
_cell.length_c   1.000
_cell.angle_alpha   90.00
_cell.angle_beta   90.00
_cell.angle_gamma   90.00
#
_symmetry.space_group_name_H-M   'P 1'
#
loop_
_entity.id
_entity.type
_entity.pdbx_description
1 polymer ?
#
loop_
_entity_poly.entity_id
_entity_poly.type
_entity_poly.pdbx_seq_one_letter_code
_entity_poly.pdbx_strand_id
1 'polypeptide(L)' 'AKGTPQDYIKAYTWYEIASNRGEKSATNDRDEIAGKMTSEEIEEALSFVKEWLDGSNDDGSKDEIVILDNNTTLQKGDN' A
#
# COMPACT_ATOMS: atom_id res chain seq x y z
N ALA A 1 14.11 -15.30 -2.27
CA ALA A 1 13.05 -14.77 -3.15
C ALA A 1 13.58 -13.49 -3.79
N LYS A 2 13.61 -13.39 -5.12
CA LYS A 2 13.88 -12.12 -5.80
C LYS A 2 12.51 -11.45 -5.94
N GLY A 3 12.29 -10.33 -5.26
CA GLY A 3 11.08 -9.52 -5.46
C GLY A 3 10.97 -9.20 -6.94
N THR A 4 9.82 -9.53 -7.52
CA THR A 4 9.55 -9.22 -8.92
C THR A 4 9.30 -7.71 -8.99
N PRO A 5 9.66 -7.01 -10.08
CA PRO A 5 9.40 -5.57 -10.22
C PRO A 5 7.98 -5.12 -9.83
N GLN A 6 6.99 -5.95 -10.14
CA GLN A 6 5.58 -5.73 -9.81
C GLN A 6 5.28 -5.78 -8.29
N ASP A 7 6.09 -6.50 -7.52
CA ASP A 7 5.96 -6.54 -6.05
C ASP A 7 6.46 -5.24 -5.43
N TYR A 8 7.47 -4.59 -6.03
CA TYR A 8 7.98 -3.30 -5.54
C TYR A 8 6.99 -2.17 -5.75
N ILE A 9 6.31 -2.11 -6.91
CA ILE A 9 5.26 -1.12 -7.18
C ILE A 9 4.18 -1.18 -6.10
N LYS A 10 3.64 -2.37 -5.85
CA LYS A 10 2.60 -2.57 -4.82
C LYS A 10 3.11 -2.20 -3.43
N ALA A 11 4.30 -2.67 -3.06
CA ALA A 11 4.88 -2.38 -1.75
C ALA A 11 5.11 -0.87 -1.55
N TYR A 12 5.67 -0.18 -2.55
CA TYR A 12 5.85 1.27 -2.53
C TYR A 12 4.52 1.99 -2.35
N THR A 13 3.47 1.60 -3.07
CA THR A 13 2.13 2.17 -2.91
C THR A 13 1.62 2.05 -1.48
N TRP A 14 1.72 0.87 -0.87
CA TRP A 14 1.27 0.66 0.51
C TRP A 14 2.07 1.48 1.52
N TYR A 15 3.39 1.53 1.37
CA TYR A 15 4.23 2.30 2.28
C TYR A 15 4.05 3.81 2.10
N GLU A 16 3.82 4.29 0.88
CA GLU A 16 3.47 5.69 0.63
C GLU A 16 2.16 6.06 1.33
N ILE A 17 1.12 5.24 1.21
CA ILE A 17 -0.17 5.44 1.89
C ILE A 17 -0.01 5.43 3.43
N ALA A 18 0.74 4.47 3.97
CA ALA A 18 1.00 4.39 5.41
C ALA A 18 1.84 5.58 5.91
N SER A 19 2.83 6.03 5.14
CA SER A 19 3.65 7.20 5.46
C SER A 19 2.83 8.49 5.50
N ASN A 20 1.86 8.64 4.59
CA ASN A 20 0.91 9.75 4.59
C ASN A 20 0.01 9.78 5.83
N ARG A 21 -0.14 8.65 6.54
CA ARG A 21 -0.84 8.53 7.82
C ARG A 21 0.06 8.76 9.04
N GLY A 22 1.33 9.11 8.84
CA GLY A 22 2.30 9.39 9.90
C GLY A 22 3.07 8.17 10.41
N GLU A 23 2.95 7.04 9.71
CA GLU A 23 3.68 5.83 10.07
C GLU A 23 5.15 5.94 9.60
N LYS A 24 6.07 5.98 10.57
CA LYS A 24 7.50 6.27 10.32
C LYS A 24 8.24 5.05 9.75
N SER A 25 7.81 3.83 10.10
CA SER A 25 8.37 2.57 9.59
C SER A 25 8.28 2.53 8.06
N ALA A 26 7.11 2.86 7.55
CA ALA A 26 6.73 2.90 6.15
C ALA A 26 7.50 3.96 5.38
N THR A 27 7.92 5.05 6.01
CA THR A 27 8.83 6.00 5.36
C THR A 27 10.17 5.33 5.05
N ASN A 28 10.74 4.61 6.00
CA ASN A 28 12.01 3.91 5.79
C ASN A 28 11.85 2.76 4.78
N ASP A 29 10.76 1.99 4.87
CA ASP A 29 10.50 0.86 3.96
C ASP A 29 10.20 1.34 2.52
N ARG A 30 9.49 2.46 2.37
CA ARG A 30 9.26 3.16 1.08
C ARG A 30 10.58 3.56 0.45
N ASP A 31 11.47 4.17 1.23
CA ASP A 31 12.79 4.63 0.74
C ASP A 31 13.70 3.44 0.36
N GLU A 32 13.66 2.33 1.12
CA GLU A 32 14.43 1.12 0.78
C GLU A 32 13.97 0.49 -0.54
N ILE A 33 12.65 0.46 -0.77
CA ILE A 33 12.07 -0.11 -1.98
C ILE A 33 12.25 0.83 -3.17
N ALA A 34 12.16 2.15 -2.97
CA ALA A 34 12.44 3.14 -3.99
C ALA A 34 13.84 2.95 -4.61
N GLY A 35 14.83 2.58 -3.79
CA GLY A 35 16.20 2.27 -4.27
C GLY A 35 16.31 1.02 -5.14
N LYS A 36 15.27 0.18 -5.21
CA LYS A 36 15.20 -1.04 -6.02
C LYS A 36 14.30 -0.88 -7.25
N MET A 37 13.64 0.26 -7.40
CA MET A 37 12.70 0.56 -8.47
C MET A 37 13.30 1.47 -9.54
N THR A 38 12.73 1.43 -10.74
CA THR A 38 12.99 2.45 -11.77
C THR A 38 12.10 3.67 -11.55
N SER A 39 12.45 4.80 -12.19
CA SER A 39 11.61 5.99 -12.16
C SER A 39 10.20 5.72 -12.70
N GLU A 40 10.09 4.88 -13.73
CA GLU A 40 8.80 4.49 -14.33
C GLU A 40 7.93 3.71 -13.34
N GLU A 41 8.53 2.79 -12.59
CA GLU A 41 7.84 2.01 -11.55
C GLU A 41 7.40 2.89 -10.37
N ILE A 42 8.18 3.90 -10.01
CA ILE A 42 7.81 4.86 -8.96
C ILE A 42 6.63 5.72 -9.43
N GLU A 43 6.65 6.21 -10.67
CA GLU A 43 5.53 6.95 -11.24
C GLU A 43 4.25 6.11 -11.28
N GLU A 44 4.36 4.83 -11.66
CA GLU A 44 3.24 3.89 -11.64
C GLU A 44 2.70 3.67 -10.22
N ALA A 45 3.59 3.44 -9.25
CA ALA A 45 3.21 3.27 -7.85
C ALA A 45 2.50 4.50 -7.27
N LEU A 46 2.97 5.71 -7.61
CA LEU A 46 2.34 6.98 -7.22
C LEU A 46 0.97 7.19 -7.88
N SER A 47 0.77 6.70 -9.11
CA SER A 47 -0.55 6.70 -9.75
C SER A 47 -1.57 5.91 -8.94
N PHE A 48 -1.20 4.72 -8.44
CA PHE A 48 -2.06 3.92 -7.57
C PHE A 48 -2.34 4.60 -6.22
N VAL A 49 -1.33 5.26 -5.62
CA VAL A 49 -1.53 6.03 -4.38
C VAL A 49 -2.56 7.12 -4.61
N LYS A 50 -2.45 7.85 -5.72
CA LYS A 50 -3.40 8.90 -6.09
C LYS A 50 -4.80 8.33 -6.29
N GLU A 51 -4.94 7.24 -7.04
CA GLU A 51 -6.23 6.57 -7.27
C GLU A 51 -6.88 6.13 -5.94
N TRP A 52 -6.07 5.58 -5.02
CA TRP A 52 -6.55 5.14 -3.71
C TRP A 52 -7.00 6.31 -2.82
N LEU A 53 -6.29 7.43 -2.86
CA LEU A 53 -6.64 8.64 -2.11
C LEU A 53 -7.80 9.41 -2.74
N ASP A 54 -7.92 9.44 -4.07
CA ASP A 54 -8.98 10.14 -4.82
C ASP A 54 -10.30 9.35 -4.84
N GLY A 55 -10.23 8.02 -4.83
CA GLY A 55 -11.37 7.12 -4.65
C GLY A 55 -12.01 7.19 -3.25
N SER A 56 -11.38 7.87 -2.28
CA SER A 56 -11.90 8.09 -0.93
C SER A 56 -12.92 9.25 -0.87
N ASN A 57 -13.70 9.46 -1.93
CA ASN A 57 -14.89 10.30 -1.88
C ASN A 57 -16.05 9.48 -1.26
N ASP A 58 -16.40 9.83 -0.02
CA ASP A 58 -17.65 9.49 0.68
C ASP A 58 -17.87 8.02 1.10
N ASP A 59 -17.24 7.60 2.20
CA ASP A 59 -17.95 7.49 3.47
C ASP A 59 -16.95 7.54 4.63
N GLY A 60 -17.38 7.97 5.81
CA GLY A 60 -16.50 8.13 6.96
C GLY A 60 -16.02 6.82 7.62
N SER A 61 -15.92 5.69 6.92
CA SER A 61 -15.47 4.43 7.53
C SER A 61 -13.95 4.39 7.67
N LYS A 62 -13.47 4.99 8.77
CA LYS A 62 -12.08 4.95 9.23
C LYS A 62 -11.66 3.58 9.81
N ASP A 63 -12.50 2.56 9.69
CA ASP A 63 -12.29 1.26 10.34
C ASP A 63 -12.11 0.14 9.31
N GLU A 64 -11.00 0.13 8.58
CA GLU A 64 -10.36 -1.12 8.19
C GLU A 64 -8.90 -0.87 7.79
N ILE A 65 -8.01 -0.89 8.79
CA ILE A 65 -6.64 -1.33 8.52
C ILE A 65 -6.77 -2.84 8.25
N VAL A 66 -7.06 -3.22 7.01
CA VAL A 66 -6.92 -4.60 6.54
C VAL A 66 -5.43 -4.90 6.49
N ILE A 67 -4.88 -5.34 7.63
CA ILE A 67 -3.57 -5.98 7.67
C ILE A 67 -3.75 -7.34 7.01
N LEU A 68 -3.30 -7.42 5.74
CA LEU A 68 -2.95 -8.62 4.98
C LEU A 68 -4.11 -9.57 4.63
N ASP A 69 -4.32 -9.82 3.33
CA ASP A 69 -4.26 -11.21 2.83
C ASP A 69 -4.30 -11.28 1.30
N ASN A 70 -3.28 -11.94 0.74
CA ASN A 70 -3.29 -12.50 -0.62
C ASN A 70 -4.17 -13.76 -0.72
N ASN A 71 -5.12 -13.98 0.19
CA ASN A 71 -6.11 -15.05 0.06
C ASN A 71 -7.25 -14.86 1.07
N THR A 72 -8.44 -14.55 0.57
CA THR A 72 -9.70 -14.53 1.31
C THR A 72 -9.85 -15.75 2.22
N THR A 73 -10.01 -15.57 3.54
CA THR A 73 -10.77 -16.54 4.35
C THR A 73 -11.56 -15.80 5.42
N LEU A 74 -12.85 -15.61 5.10
CA LEU A 74 -13.93 -15.45 6.07
C LEU A 74 -13.83 -16.55 7.13
N GLN A 75 -13.67 -16.18 8.40
CA GLN A 75 -14.38 -16.83 9.51
C GLN A 75 -14.09 -16.13 10.85
N LYS A 76 -15.06 -15.33 11.33
CA LYS A 76 -15.59 -15.30 12.70
C LYS A 76 -16.60 -14.15 12.79
N GLY A 77 -17.82 -14.29 13.28
CA GLY A 77 -18.55 -15.41 13.85
C GLY A 77 -19.94 -14.89 14.20
N ASP A 78 -20.94 -15.73 14.01
CA ASP A 78 -22.29 -15.51 14.53
C ASP A 78 -22.23 -15.29 16.05
N ASN A 79 -22.94 -14.26 16.53
CA ASN A 79 -23.74 -14.25 17.77
C ASN A 79 -24.50 -12.93 17.92
#